data_AF-A0A2V7AFC7-F1
#
_entry.id   AF-A0A2V7AFC7-F1
#
_cell.length_a   1.000
_cell.length_b   1.000
_cell.length_c   1.000
_cell.angle_alpha   90.00
_cell.angle_beta   90.00
_cell.angle_gamma   90.00
#
_symmetry.space_group_name_H-M   'P 1'
#
loop_
_entity.id
_entity.type
_entity.pdbx_description
1 polymer ?
#
loop_
_entity_poly.entity_id
_entity_poly.type
_entity_poly.pdbx_seq_one_letter_code
_entity_poly.pdbx_strand_id
1 'polypeptide(L)'
;ADPPRNRYAILALIVVAQTVANIGPLGIPAIASLIRQDLGLTLTQAGSFLSAYYIGPVAMSLFAGMLADRWGTAKTLVLGQALIAVGLVAASAAGSYATLITLMVVAGVGYGTLNPASTTAAMSWFPPRQRATV
;
A
#
# COMPACT_ATOMS: atom_id res chain seq x y z
N ALA A 1 -11.15 12.32 -26.78
CA ALA A 1 -10.21 11.20 -26.60
C ALA A 1 -11.03 9.93 -26.50
N ASP A 2 -10.89 9.02 -27.46
CA ASP A 2 -11.65 7.77 -27.51
C ASP A 2 -11.52 7.00 -26.19
N PRO A 3 -12.62 6.41 -25.67
CA PRO A 3 -12.54 5.59 -24.47
C PRO A 3 -11.58 4.43 -24.76
N PRO A 4 -10.56 4.19 -23.91
CA PRO A 4 -9.58 3.15 -24.17
C PRO A 4 -10.31 1.80 -24.29
N ARG A 5 -10.05 1.09 -25.38
CA ARG A 5 -10.64 -0.22 -25.76
C ARG A 5 -10.52 -1.29 -24.67
N ASN A 6 -9.75 -1.05 -23.62
CA ASN A 6 -9.39 -2.00 -22.57
C ASN A 6 -9.66 -1.52 -21.12
N ARG A 7 -10.72 -0.71 -20.92
CA ARG A 7 -11.18 -0.24 -19.59
C ARG A 7 -11.30 -1.35 -18.53
N TYR A 8 -11.79 -2.54 -18.90
CA TYR A 8 -11.85 -3.69 -17.99
C TYR A 8 -10.48 -4.27 -17.64
N ALA A 9 -9.51 -4.23 -18.55
CA ALA A 9 -8.16 -4.71 -18.27
C ALA A 9 -7.42 -3.78 -17.29
N ILE A 10 -7.59 -2.46 -17.43
CA ILE A 10 -7.02 -1.48 -16.50
C ILE A 10 -7.63 -1.65 -15.10
N LEU A 11 -8.95 -1.87 -15.03
CA LEU A 11 -9.65 -2.16 -13.78
C LEU A 11 -9.15 -3.46 -13.14
N ALA A 12 -9.07 -4.55 -13.91
CA ALA A 12 -8.56 -5.83 -13.42
C ALA A 12 -7.14 -5.67 -12.85
N LEU A 13 -6.28 -4.90 -13.52
CA LEU A 13 -4.90 -4.66 -13.08
C LEU A 13 -4.85 -3.85 -11.77
N ILE A 14 -5.73 -2.84 -11.61
CA ILE A 14 -5.87 -2.08 -10.37
C ILE A 14 -6.39 -2.96 -9.23
N VAL A 15 -7.38 -3.82 -9.49
CA VAL A 15 -7.93 -4.73 -8.49
C VAL A 15 -6.87 -5.72 -8.02
N VAL A 16 -6.14 -6.34 -8.95
CA VAL A 16 -5.04 -7.26 -8.62
C VAL A 16 -3.97 -6.55 -7.78
N ALA A 17 -3.58 -5.33 -8.15
CA ALA A 17 -2.63 -4.56 -7.37
C ALA A 17 -3.15 -4.25 -5.95
N GLN A 18 -4.44 -3.92 -5.79
CA GLN A 18 -5.03 -3.71 -4.46
C GLN A 18 -5.07 -5.00 -3.64
N THR A 19 -5.40 -6.14 -4.25
CA THR A 19 -5.36 -7.43 -3.56
C THR A 19 -3.96 -7.75 -3.07
N VAL A 20 -2.93 -7.54 -3.89
CA VAL A 20 -1.52 -7.77 -3.52
C VAL A 20 -1.09 -6.84 -2.38
N ALA A 21 -1.47 -5.56 -2.43
CA ALA A 21 -1.18 -4.63 -1.34
C ALA A 21 -1.82 -5.02 0.00
N ASN A 22 -2.98 -5.69 -0.02
CA ASN A 22 -3.66 -6.15 1.20
C ASN A 22 -2.98 -7.35 1.87
N ILE A 23 -2.02 -8.01 1.20
CA ILE A 23 -1.26 -9.11 1.79
C ILE A 23 -0.43 -8.62 2.99
N GLY A 24 0.14 -7.41 2.95
CA GLY A 24 0.90 -6.85 4.07
C GLY A 24 0.04 -6.65 5.32
N PRO A 25 -0.99 -5.78 5.29
CA PRO A 25 -1.84 -5.48 6.44
C PRO A 25 -2.56 -6.69 7.03
N LEU A 26 -2.91 -7.69 6.21
CA LEU A 26 -3.61 -8.90 6.66
C LEU A 26 -2.66 -10.05 7.04
N GLY A 27 -1.52 -10.15 6.36
CA GLY A 27 -0.53 -11.22 6.55
C GLY A 27 0.41 -10.96 7.73
N ILE A 28 0.87 -9.72 7.91
CA ILE A 28 1.80 -9.36 8.99
C ILE A 28 1.22 -9.71 10.38
N PRO A 29 -0.04 -9.38 10.72
CA PRO A 29 -0.64 -9.81 11.99
C PRO A 29 -0.76 -11.32 12.14
N ALA A 30 -1.01 -12.04 11.04
CA ALA A 30 -1.15 -13.50 11.07
C ALA A 30 0.17 -14.20 11.46
N ILE A 31 1.30 -13.67 11.00
CA ILE A 31 2.64 -14.19 11.33
C ILE A 31 3.30 -13.47 12.51
N ALA A 32 2.65 -12.48 13.12
CA ALA A 32 3.23 -11.69 14.20
C ALA A 32 3.64 -12.54 15.40
N SER A 33 2.91 -13.62 15.69
CA SER A 33 3.27 -14.58 16.73
C SER A 33 4.57 -15.33 16.41
N LEU A 34 4.78 -15.72 15.15
CA LEU A 34 6.03 -16.36 14.71
C LEU A 34 7.20 -15.37 14.82
N ILE A 35 7.06 -14.15 14.29
CA ILE A 35 8.09 -13.10 14.38
C ILE A 35 8.45 -12.82 15.84
N ARG A 36 7.44 -12.80 16.73
CA ARG A 36 7.63 -12.62 18.16
C ARG A 36 8.45 -13.76 18.78
N GLN A 37 8.16 -15.01 18.44
CA GLN A 37 8.90 -16.17 18.96
C GLN A 37 10.33 -16.20 18.46
N ASP A 38 10.54 -15.90 17.18
CA ASP A 38 11.84 -15.96 16.50
C ASP A 38 12.81 -14.88 17.00
N LEU A 39 12.30 -13.66 17.26
CA LEU A 39 13.07 -12.54 17.79
C LEU A 39 13.00 -12.40 19.33
N GLY A 40 12.32 -13.32 20.02
CA GLY A 40 12.15 -13.27 21.48
C GLY A 40 11.44 -12.00 21.99
N LEU A 41 10.51 -11.45 21.21
CA LEU A 41 9.89 -10.15 21.48
C LEU A 41 8.80 -10.21 22.56
N THR A 42 8.64 -9.10 23.27
CA THR A 42 7.53 -8.93 24.22
C THR A 42 6.20 -8.71 23.50
N LEU A 43 5.08 -8.94 24.18
CA LEU A 43 3.75 -8.67 23.61
C LEU A 43 3.58 -7.20 23.23
N THR A 44 4.16 -6.29 24.02
CA THR A 44 4.16 -4.85 23.76
C THR A 44 4.92 -4.52 22.47
N GLN A 45 6.09 -5.13 22.25
CA GLN A 45 6.86 -4.98 21.02
C GLN A 45 6.10 -5.50 19.80
N ALA A 46 5.38 -6.61 19.94
CA ALA A 46 4.55 -7.15 18.87
C ALA A 46 3.46 -6.16 18.43
N GLY A 47 2.71 -5.61 19.39
CA GLY A 47 1.70 -4.59 19.09
C GLY A 47 2.29 -3.28 18.54
N SER A 48 3.50 -2.94 18.97
CA SER A 48 4.20 -1.73 18.52
C SER A 48 4.61 -1.78 17.05
N PHE A 49 5.19 -2.89 16.58
CA PHE A 49 5.58 -3.00 15.17
C PHE A 49 4.37 -3.09 14.23
N LEU A 50 3.30 -3.75 14.67
CA LEU A 50 2.02 -3.79 13.96
C LEU A 50 1.46 -2.37 13.80
N SER A 51 1.46 -1.60 14.88
CA SER A 51 1.03 -0.19 14.85
C SER A 51 1.93 0.66 13.94
N ALA A 52 3.25 0.45 13.98
CA ALA A 52 4.22 1.18 13.17
C ALA A 52 3.97 1.01 11.65
N TYR A 53 3.54 -0.19 11.23
CA TYR A 53 3.14 -0.44 9.85
C TYR A 53 1.96 0.44 9.41
N TYR A 54 1.03 0.77 10.31
CA TYR A 54 -0.13 1.64 10.01
C TYR A 54 0.15 3.14 10.10
N ILE A 55 1.26 3.57 10.69
CA ILE A 55 1.65 4.99 10.71
C ILE A 55 2.13 5.45 9.32
N GLY A 56 2.87 4.59 8.61
CA GLY A 56 3.37 4.90 7.26
C GLY A 56 2.27 5.32 6.26
N PRO A 57 1.17 4.57 6.14
CA PRO A 57 0.05 4.90 5.27
C PRO A 57 -0.61 6.23 5.64
N VAL A 58 -0.74 6.54 6.93
CA VAL A 58 -1.36 7.80 7.39
C VAL A 58 -0.54 8.99 6.90
N ALA A 59 0.78 8.96 7.13
CA ALA A 59 1.67 10.02 6.67
C ALA A 59 1.65 10.13 5.14
N MET A 60 1.71 9.00 4.43
CA MET A 60 1.76 9.00 2.98
C MET A 60 0.42 9.33 2.34
N SER A 61 -0.72 9.09 3.00
CA SER A 61 -2.05 9.38 2.45
C SER A 61 -2.25 10.86 2.10
N LEU A 62 -1.62 11.76 2.86
CA LEU A 62 -1.58 13.21 2.60
C LEU A 62 -0.80 13.54 1.31
N PHE A 63 0.32 12.86 1.08
CA PHE A 63 1.19 13.09 -0.08
C PHE A 63 0.75 12.30 -1.32
N ALA A 64 0.05 11.19 -1.14
CA ALA A 64 -0.35 10.27 -2.19
C ALA A 64 -1.22 10.94 -3.25
N GLY A 65 -2.12 11.85 -2.84
CA GLY A 65 -2.92 12.65 -3.77
C GLY A 65 -2.06 13.54 -4.66
N MET A 66 -1.13 14.28 -4.06
CA MET A 66 -0.22 15.17 -4.79
C MET A 66 0.72 14.42 -5.73
N LEU A 67 1.23 13.25 -5.30
CA LEU A 67 2.08 12.39 -6.13
C LEU A 67 1.31 11.81 -7.32
N ALA A 68 0.05 11.44 -7.11
CA ALA A 68 -0.82 10.92 -8.17
C ALA A 68 -1.13 11.98 -9.22
N ASP A 69 -1.42 13.21 -8.79
CA ASP A 69 -1.71 14.32 -9.69
C ASP A 69 -0.48 14.71 -10.52
N ARG A 70 0.73 14.59 -9.96
CA ARG A 70 1.98 14.99 -10.62
C ARG A 70 2.56 13.92 -11.55
N TRP A 71 2.50 12.64 -11.18
CA TRP A 71 3.14 11.54 -11.93
C TRP A 71 2.17 10.63 -12.67
N GLY A 72 0.87 10.81 -12.43
CA GLY A 72 -0.19 9.96 -12.96
C GLY A 72 -0.36 8.68 -12.14
N THR A 73 -1.62 8.25 -12.02
CA THR A 73 -2.01 7.17 -11.13
C THR A 73 -1.23 5.87 -11.33
N ALA A 74 -1.06 5.45 -12.58
CA ALA A 74 -0.46 4.16 -12.90
C ALA A 74 0.99 4.07 -12.39
N LYS A 75 1.78 5.13 -12.56
CA LYS A 75 3.19 5.17 -12.11
C LYS A 75 3.29 5.19 -10.60
N THR A 76 2.46 5.99 -9.94
CA THR A 76 2.41 6.07 -8.47
C THR A 76 2.03 4.73 -7.85
N LEU A 77 1.10 3.99 -8.46
CA LEU A 77 0.70 2.66 -7.99
C LEU A 77 1.84 1.63 -8.10
N VAL A 78 2.54 1.61 -9.24
CA VAL A 78 3.67 0.70 -9.48
C VAL A 78 4.82 0.99 -8.52
N LEU A 79 5.16 2.27 -8.31
CA LEU A 79 6.19 2.68 -7.36
C LEU A 79 5.85 2.29 -5.93
N GLY A 80 4.58 2.46 -5.52
CA GLY A 80 4.10 2.04 -4.22
C GLY A 80 4.21 0.54 -4.00
N GLN A 81 3.77 -0.26 -4.97
CA GLN A 81 3.91 -1.72 -4.94
C GLN A 81 5.36 -2.17 -4.85
N ALA A 82 6.25 -1.55 -5.62
CA ALA A 82 7.68 -1.83 -5.54
C ALA A 82 8.22 -1.52 -4.15
N LEU A 83 7.82 -0.40 -3.55
CA LEU A 83 8.25 -0.01 -2.20
C LEU A 83 7.75 -0.99 -1.13
N ILE A 84 6.49 -1.44 -1.21
CA ILE A 84 5.92 -2.46 -0.32
C ILE A 84 6.72 -3.77 -0.45
N ALA A 85 6.94 -4.23 -1.68
CA ALA A 85 7.64 -5.50 -1.94
C ALA A 85 9.08 -5.46 -1.40
N VAL A 86 9.82 -4.38 -1.70
CA VAL A 86 11.20 -4.20 -1.20
C VAL A 86 11.19 -4.09 0.33
N GLY A 87 10.25 -3.35 0.92
CA GLY A 87 10.13 -3.20 2.37
C GLY A 87 9.85 -4.52 3.09
N LEU A 88 8.94 -5.36 2.54
CA LEU A 88 8.62 -6.68 3.08
C LEU A 88 9.77 -7.66 2.95
N VAL A 89 10.44 -7.70 1.79
CA VAL A 89 11.61 -8.58 1.57
C VAL A 89 12.79 -8.15 2.44
N ALA A 90 13.00 -6.84 2.63
CA ALA A 90 14.00 -6.37 3.57
C ALA A 90 13.61 -6.72 5.02
N ALA A 91 12.33 -6.62 5.38
CA ALA A 91 11.85 -6.97 6.71
C ALA A 91 12.00 -8.45 7.03
N SER A 92 11.93 -9.35 6.05
CA SER A 92 12.17 -10.79 6.28
C SER A 92 13.64 -11.11 6.58
N ALA A 93 14.58 -10.23 6.19
CA ALA A 93 15.99 -10.33 6.54
C ALA A 93 16.35 -9.58 7.84
N ALA A 94 15.37 -9.00 8.55
CA ALA A 94 15.61 -8.20 9.74
C ALA A 94 15.95 -9.08 10.95
N GLY A 95 17.22 -9.04 11.39
CA GLY A 95 17.68 -9.75 12.59
C GLY A 95 17.48 -8.99 13.91
N SER A 96 16.90 -7.79 13.88
CA SER A 96 16.70 -6.95 15.08
C SER A 96 15.35 -6.24 15.06
N TYR A 97 14.81 -6.00 16.25
CA TYR A 97 13.55 -5.29 16.44
C TYR A 97 13.57 -3.87 15.85
N ALA A 98 14.68 -3.14 16.02
CA ALA A 98 14.80 -1.78 15.50
C ALA A 98 14.73 -1.75 13.96
N THR A 99 15.45 -2.68 13.31
CA THR A 99 15.39 -2.82 11.84
C THR A 99 14.02 -3.23 11.35
N LEU A 100 13.35 -4.15 12.05
CA LEU A 100 11.99 -4.58 11.72
C LEU A 100 11.01 -3.38 11.76
N ILE A 101 11.08 -2.56 12.81
CA ILE A 101 10.18 -1.40 12.97
C ILE A 101 10.39 -0.38 11.86
N THR A 102 11.65 -0.05 11.52
CA THR A 102 11.96 0.93 10.48
C THR A 102 11.48 0.43 9.13
N LEU A 103 11.71 -0.84 8.82
CA LEU A 103 11.28 -1.45 7.57
C LEU A 103 9.75 -1.57 7.48
N MET A 104 9.06 -1.81 8.59
CA MET A 104 7.59 -1.80 8.64
C MET A 104 7.02 -0.41 8.36
N VAL A 105 7.64 0.66 8.88
CA VAL A 105 7.24 2.03 8.56
C VAL A 105 7.44 2.30 7.07
N VAL A 106 8.59 1.91 6.50
CA VAL A 106 8.89 2.08 5.06
C VAL A 106 7.90 1.30 4.18
N ALA A 107 7.60 0.05 4.53
CA ALA A 107 6.61 -0.76 3.82
C ALA A 107 5.20 -0.12 3.92
N GLY A 108 4.84 0.39 5.09
CA GLY A 108 3.60 1.13 5.32
C GLY A 108 3.49 2.41 4.48
N VAL A 109 4.58 3.15 4.30
CA VAL A 109 4.61 4.31 3.39
C VAL A 109 4.24 3.89 1.97
N GLY A 110 4.76 2.75 1.49
CA GLY A 110 4.36 2.18 0.20
C GLY A 110 2.86 1.86 0.12
N TYR A 111 2.25 1.41 1.22
CA TYR A 111 0.81 1.14 1.27
C TYR A 111 -0.06 2.41 1.19
N GLY A 112 0.44 3.57 1.64
CA GLY A 112 -0.33 4.82 1.56
C GLY A 112 -0.57 5.33 0.13
N THR A 113 0.14 4.80 -0.87
CA THR A 113 -0.09 5.14 -2.29
C THR A 113 -1.29 4.39 -2.90
N LEU A 114 -2.07 3.63 -2.13
CA LEU A 114 -3.27 2.96 -2.64
C LEU A 114 -4.42 3.91 -2.96
N ASN A 115 -4.47 5.09 -2.33
CA ASN A 115 -5.53 6.09 -2.52
C ASN A 115 -5.79 6.46 -4.00
N PRO A 116 -4.76 6.71 -4.83
CA PRO A 116 -4.97 6.97 -6.26
C PRO A 116 -5.55 5.80 -7.06
N ALA A 117 -5.33 4.56 -6.63
CA ALA A 117 -5.95 3.39 -7.27
C ALA A 117 -7.49 3.50 -7.25
N SER A 118 -8.02 3.88 -6.09
CA SER A 118 -9.45 4.06 -5.85
C SER A 118 -10.03 5.21 -6.68
N THR A 119 -9.33 6.35 -6.75
CA THR A 119 -9.79 7.47 -7.59
C THR A 119 -9.77 7.12 -9.07
N THR A 120 -8.80 6.34 -9.55
CA THR A 120 -8.76 5.93 -10.96
C THR A 120 -9.80 4.87 -11.30
N ALA A 121 -10.06 3.94 -10.38
CA ALA A 121 -11.18 3.01 -10.51
C ALA A 121 -12.51 3.78 -10.62
N ALA A 122 -12.75 4.74 -9.73
CA ALA A 122 -13.94 5.60 -9.77
C ALA A 122 -14.02 6.42 -11.08
N MET A 123 -12.91 7.03 -11.50
CA MET A 123 -12.84 7.81 -12.74
C MET A 123 -13.05 6.97 -14.00
N SER A 124 -12.71 5.68 -13.97
CA SER A 124 -12.94 4.76 -15.10
C SER A 124 -14.38 4.23 -15.15
N TRP A 125 -15.07 4.19 -14.00
CA TRP A 125 -16.45 3.74 -13.88
C TRP A 125 -17.45 4.86 -14.22
N PHE A 126 -17.12 6.11 -13.90
CA PHE A 126 -17.92 7.28 -14.25
C PHE A 126 -17.34 7.99 -15.49
N PRO A 127 -18.02 7.94 -16.66
CA PRO A 127 -17.62 8.71 -17.83
C PRO A 127 -17.53 10.21 -17.50
N PRO A 128 -16.71 11.01 -18.20
CA PRO A 128 -16.55 12.46 -17.94
C PRO A 128 -17.88 13.25 -17.91
N ARG A 129 -18.93 12.69 -18.52
CA ARG A 129 -20.26 13.29 -18.70
C ARG A 129 -21.20 13.25 -17.48
N GLN A 130 -20.80 12.70 -16.34
CA GLN A 130 -21.64 12.63 -15.12
C GLN A 130 -20.99 13.27 -13.88
N ARG A 131 -19.88 14.01 -14.02
CA ARG A 131 -19.16 14.62 -12.87
C ARG A 131 -19.77 15.93 -12.35
N ALA A 132 -20.85 16.41 -12.95
CA ALA A 132 -21.56 17.60 -12.50
C ALA A 132 -23.07 17.34 -12.55
N THR A 133 -23.61 16.89 -11.42
CA THR A 133 -25.01 17.17 -11.09
C THR A 133 -25.00 17.76 -9.69
N VAL A 134 -25.10 19.08 -9.65
CA VAL A 134 -25.59 19.86 -8.50
C VAL A 134 -27.04 19.44 -8.24
#